data_AF-A0A429GDJ6-F1
#
_entry.id   AF-A0A429GDJ6-F1
#
_cell.length_a   1.000
_cell.length_b   1.000
_cell.length_c   1.000
_cell.angle_alpha   90.00
_cell.angle_beta   90.00
_cell.angle_gamma   90.00
#
_symmetry.space_group_name_H-M   'P 1'
#
loop_
_entity.id
_entity.type
_entity.pdbx_description
1 polymer ?
#
loop_
_entity_poly.entity_id
_entity_poly.type
_entity_poly.pdbx_seq_one_letter_code
_entity_poly.pdbx_strand_id
1 'polypeptide(L)'
;MLLGYSPEESYGLDLGALSTFIIDVVSEIDPAVGPFIGESYYMGLKEGKVELGVMGEEYIKEFKEKARQRKELIRKIWRLSDSVGEQKVATKIEELEKEEQNTDHE
;
A
#
# COMPACT_ATOMS: atom_id res chain seq x y z
N MET A 1 10.39 4.18 -9.16
CA MET A 1 10.15 4.41 -7.72
C MET A 1 10.15 3.06 -7.00
N LEU A 2 10.44 2.99 -5.69
CA LEU A 2 10.60 1.74 -4.90
C LEU A 2 9.41 0.74 -4.99
N LEU A 3 8.27 1.18 -5.53
CA LEU A 3 7.02 0.43 -5.63
C LEU A 3 6.43 0.41 -7.05
N GLY A 4 7.23 0.72 -8.07
CA GLY A 4 6.73 0.71 -9.46
C GLY A 4 5.72 1.80 -9.79
N TYR A 5 5.57 2.85 -8.96
CA TYR A 5 4.63 3.95 -9.24
C TYR A 5 4.89 4.53 -10.63
N SER A 6 3.86 4.41 -11.47
CA SER A 6 3.68 5.15 -12.72
C SER A 6 2.34 5.88 -12.63
N PRO A 7 2.21 7.12 -13.16
CA PRO A 7 0.93 7.82 -13.23
C PRO A 7 -0.17 6.97 -13.86
N GLU A 8 0.19 6.15 -14.85
CA GLU A 8 -0.70 5.29 -15.62
C GLU A 8 -1.26 4.12 -14.79
N GLU A 9 -0.45 3.49 -13.95
CA GLU A 9 -0.87 2.34 -13.10
C GLU A 9 -1.39 2.80 -11.73
N SER A 10 -1.16 4.07 -11.37
CA SER A 10 -1.55 4.62 -10.07
C SER A 10 -3.06 4.61 -9.80
N TYR A 11 -3.89 4.56 -10.85
CA TYR A 11 -5.35 4.48 -10.74
C TYR A 11 -5.83 3.16 -10.10
N GLY A 12 -5.06 2.07 -10.22
CA GLY A 12 -5.37 0.77 -9.61
C GLY A 12 -4.86 0.63 -8.17
N LEU A 13 -4.07 1.59 -7.68
CA LEU A 13 -3.45 1.50 -6.36
C LEU A 13 -4.31 2.21 -5.30
N ASP A 14 -4.48 1.53 -4.17
CA ASP A 14 -4.98 2.18 -2.95
C ASP A 14 -3.88 3.09 -2.37
N LEU A 15 -3.85 4.34 -2.85
CA LEU A 15 -2.87 5.35 -2.49
C LEU A 15 -2.95 5.76 -1.01
N GLY A 16 -4.14 5.68 -0.39
CA GLY A 16 -4.31 5.96 1.04
C GLY A 16 -3.61 4.91 1.90
N ALA A 17 -3.85 3.64 1.61
CA ALA A 17 -3.17 2.54 2.28
C ALA A 17 -1.66 2.52 1.98
N LEU A 18 -1.25 2.86 0.76
CA LEU A 18 0.17 2.90 0.40
C LEU A 18 0.92 4.02 1.13
N SER A 19 0.36 5.23 1.15
CA SER A 19 0.96 6.37 1.85
C SER A 19 1.07 6.09 3.35
N THR A 20 0.00 5.55 3.94
CA THR A 20 -0.01 5.12 5.35
C THR A 20 1.08 4.09 5.65
N PHE A 21 1.23 3.09 4.78
CA PHE A 21 2.25 2.06 4.92
C PHE A 21 3.67 2.66 4.89
N ILE A 22 3.98 3.54 3.94
CA ILE A 22 5.30 4.17 3.83
C ILE A 22 5.60 5.01 5.07
N ILE A 23 4.66 5.88 5.49
CA ILE A 23 4.84 6.75 6.65
C ILE A 23 5.10 5.92 7.91
N ASP A 24 4.30 4.87 8.14
CA ASP A 24 4.45 4.02 9.32
C ASP A 24 5.79 3.28 9.33
N VAL A 25 6.19 2.68 8.21
CA VAL A 25 7.48 1.98 8.12
C VAL A 25 8.65 2.93 8.34
N VAL A 26 8.59 4.15 7.78
CA VAL A 26 9.66 5.15 7.99
C VAL A 26 9.67 5.64 9.43
N SER A 27 8.51 5.86 10.06
CA SER A 27 8.42 6.29 11.47
C SER A 27 9.00 5.28 12.46
N GLU A 28 9.08 3.99 12.08
CA GLU A 28 9.67 2.95 12.92
C GLU A 28 11.20 2.98 12.93
N ILE A 29 11.83 3.59 11.92
CA ILE A 29 13.29 3.65 11.77
C ILE A 29 13.85 5.06 11.99
N ASP A 30 13.07 6.10 11.68
CA ASP A 30 13.48 7.50 11.80
C ASP A 30 12.55 8.24 12.78
N PRO A 31 13.04 8.61 13.99
CA PRO A 31 12.25 9.32 14.98
C PRO A 31 11.87 10.75 14.55
N ALA A 32 12.46 11.28 13.47
CA ALA A 32 12.04 12.56 12.89
C ALA A 32 10.71 12.46 12.12
N VAL A 33 10.24 11.25 11.84
CA VAL A 33 8.97 11.00 11.14
C VAL A 33 7.95 10.44 12.12
N GLY A 34 6.85 11.18 12.33
CA GLY A 34 5.74 10.71 13.15
C GLY A 34 4.93 9.63 12.42
N PRO A 35 4.28 8.70 13.16
CA PRO A 35 3.38 7.72 12.56
C PRO A 35 2.14 8.41 11.97
N PHE A 36 1.45 7.75 11.04
CA PHE A 36 0.26 8.31 10.38
C PHE A 36 -0.94 8.40 11.33
N ILE A 37 -0.97 9.40 12.22
CA ILE A 37 -2.00 9.58 13.26
C ILE A 37 -2.34 11.08 13.34
N GLY A 38 -3.62 11.39 13.56
CA GLY A 38 -4.09 12.76 13.80
C GLY A 38 -4.77 13.40 12.58
N GLU A 39 -4.78 14.73 12.52
CA GLU A 39 -5.42 15.49 11.45
C GLU A 39 -4.78 15.19 10.10
N SER A 40 -5.45 14.40 9.28
CA SER A 40 -5.03 14.08 7.91
C SER A 40 -5.93 14.82 6.94
N TYR A 41 -5.33 15.51 5.97
CA TYR A 41 -6.06 16.24 4.94
C TYR A 41 -5.88 15.52 3.61
N TYR A 42 -6.99 15.24 2.92
CA TYR A 42 -6.97 14.81 1.53
C TYR A 42 -7.09 16.03 0.63
N MET A 43 -6.25 16.07 -0.40
CA MET A 43 -6.32 17.09 -1.45
C MET A 43 -6.57 16.38 -2.78
N GLY A 44 -7.65 16.78 -3.47
CA GLY A 44 -8.05 16.19 -4.74
C GLY A 44 -8.46 17.26 -5.74
N LEU A 45 -8.52 16.86 -7.02
CA LEU A 45 -9.10 17.67 -8.08
C LEU A 45 -10.52 17.17 -8.36
N LYS A 46 -11.52 18.02 -8.13
CA LYS A 46 -12.91 17.76 -8.47
C LYS A 46 -13.41 18.87 -9.38
N GLU A 47 -13.87 18.49 -10.58
CA GLU A 47 -14.35 19.44 -11.60
C GLU A 47 -13.35 20.58 -11.91
N GLY A 48 -12.05 20.26 -11.91
CA GLY A 48 -10.97 21.24 -12.16
C GLY A 48 -10.69 22.19 -11.00
N LYS A 49 -11.31 21.99 -9.83
CA LYS A 49 -11.03 22.74 -8.60
C LYS A 49 -10.31 21.87 -7.58
N VAL A 50 -9.38 22.47 -6.85
CA VAL A 50 -8.72 21.83 -5.72
C VAL A 50 -9.70 21.79 -4.56
N GLU A 51 -10.05 20.59 -4.11
CA GLU A 51 -10.79 20.37 -2.86
C GLU A 51 -9.82 19.90 -1.79
N LEU A 52 -9.98 20.46 -0.59
CA LEU A 52 -9.28 20.03 0.62
C LEU A 52 -10.33 19.54 1.61
N GLY A 53 -10.21 18.28 2.04
CA GLY A 53 -11.10 17.67 3.02
C GLY A 53 -10.33 17.09 4.19
N VAL A 54 -10.89 17.18 5.40
CA VAL A 54 -10.39 16.43 6.55
C VAL A 54 -10.77 14.97 6.36
N MET A 55 -9.81 14.08 6.53
CA MET A 55 -10.03 12.64 6.49
C MET A 55 -10.70 12.19 7.80
N GLY A 56 -11.85 11.52 7.67
CA GLY A 56 -12.55 10.94 8.83
C GLY A 56 -11.71 9.87 9.54
N GLU A 57 -11.93 9.71 10.84
CA GLU A 57 -11.20 8.72 11.66
C GLU A 57 -11.39 7.28 11.15
N GLU A 58 -12.55 6.98 10.58
CA GLU A 58 -12.88 5.68 10.00
C GLU A 58 -11.94 5.30 8.85
N TYR A 59 -11.62 6.26 7.97
CA TYR A 59 -10.70 6.06 6.85
C TYR A 59 -9.26 5.88 7.35
N ILE A 60 -8.85 6.66 8.35
CA ILE A 60 -7.53 6.49 8.97
C ILE A 60 -7.39 5.08 9.56
N LYS A 61 -8.41 4.60 10.27
CA LYS A 61 -8.44 3.23 10.83
C LYS A 61 -8.37 2.17 9.75
N GLU A 62 -9.10 2.34 8.66
CA GLU A 62 -9.08 1.41 7.52
C GLU A 62 -7.68 1.33 6.88
N PHE A 63 -7.07 2.48 6.58
CA PHE A 63 -5.74 2.51 5.96
C PHE A 63 -4.66 1.95 6.88
N LYS A 64 -4.75 2.20 8.19
CA LYS A 64 -3.87 1.59 9.19
C LYS A 64 -3.97 0.08 9.20
N GLU A 65 -5.18 -0.46 9.13
CA GLU A 65 -5.39 -1.91 9.11
C GLU A 65 -4.84 -2.54 7.82
N LYS A 66 -5.09 -1.92 6.66
CA LYS A 66 -4.49 -2.35 5.38
C LYS A 66 -2.96 -2.31 5.42
N ALA A 67 -2.38 -1.22 5.96
CA ALA A 67 -0.94 -1.08 6.11
C ALA A 67 -0.34 -2.16 7.02
N ARG A 68 -1.01 -2.45 8.16
CA ARG A 68 -0.62 -3.52 9.10
C ARG A 68 -0.61 -4.88 8.40
N GLN A 69 -1.66 -5.21 7.66
CA GLN A 69 -1.75 -6.48 6.92
C GLN A 69 -0.66 -6.60 5.85
N ARG A 70 -0.44 -5.56 5.05
CA ARG A 70 0.60 -5.52 4.02
C ARG A 70 2.00 -5.66 4.61
N LYS A 71 2.28 -5.00 5.74
CA LYS A 71 3.55 -5.16 6.48
C LYS A 71 3.79 -6.61 6.89
N GLU A 72 2.78 -7.28 7.44
CA GLU A 72 2.90 -8.69 7.83
C GLU A 72 3.11 -9.61 6.62
N LEU A 73 2.46 -9.35 5.49
CA LEU A 73 2.70 -10.08 4.24
C LEU A 73 4.12 -9.91 3.74
N ILE A 74 4.63 -8.68 3.69
CA ILE A 74 6.01 -8.39 3.28
C ILE A 74 7.02 -9.11 4.19
N ARG A 75 6.81 -9.10 5.51
CA ARG A 75 7.68 -9.84 6.45
C ARG A 75 7.68 -11.34 6.18
N LYS A 76 6.51 -11.93 5.87
CA LYS A 76 6.40 -13.35 5.53
C LYS A 76 7.09 -13.67 4.21
N ILE A 77 6.86 -12.85 3.18
CA ILE A 77 7.50 -12.98 1.86
C ILE A 77 9.02 -12.89 1.99
N TRP A 78 9.53 -11.94 2.79
CA TRP A 78 10.95 -11.79 3.05
C TRP A 78 11.54 -13.06 3.67
N ARG A 79 10.95 -13.56 4.77
CA ARG A 79 11.39 -14.78 5.43
C ARG A 79 11.31 -16.01 4.53
N LEU A 80 10.28 -16.09 3.69
CA LEU A 80 10.15 -17.17 2.71
C LEU A 80 11.25 -17.08 1.65
N SER A 81 11.58 -15.88 1.18
CA SER A 81 12.66 -15.67 0.23
C SER A 81 13.99 -16.16 0.82
N ASP A 82 14.29 -15.80 2.07
CA ASP A 82 15.49 -16.29 2.78
C ASP A 82 15.50 -17.82 2.97
N SER A 83 14.33 -18.45 3.14
CA SER A 83 14.23 -19.87 3.48
C SER A 83 14.16 -20.81 2.27
N VAL A 84 13.47 -20.42 1.19
CA VAL A 84 13.20 -21.30 0.04
C VAL A 84 13.68 -20.73 -1.29
N GLY A 85 14.27 -19.53 -1.28
CA GLY A 85 14.79 -18.83 -2.45
C GLY A 85 13.75 -17.96 -3.15
N GLU A 86 14.22 -16.85 -3.71
CA GLU A 86 13.42 -15.82 -4.38
C GLU A 86 12.64 -16.40 -5.56
N GLN A 87 13.26 -17.27 -6.35
CA GLN A 87 12.63 -17.84 -7.55
C GLN A 87 11.34 -18.59 -7.23
N LYS A 88 11.33 -19.36 -6.13
CA LYS A 88 10.15 -20.13 -5.72
C LYS A 88 9.04 -19.22 -5.23
N VAL A 89 9.39 -18.15 -4.51
CA VAL A 89 8.43 -17.13 -4.07
C VAL A 89 7.84 -16.40 -5.28
N ALA A 90 8.67 -15.98 -6.23
CA ALA A 90 8.25 -15.31 -7.46
C ALA A 90 7.25 -16.16 -8.26
N THR A 91 7.54 -17.45 -8.48
CA THR A 91 6.60 -18.35 -9.17
C THR A 91 5.23 -18.42 -8.47
N LYS A 92 5.19 -18.42 -7.13
CA LYS A 92 3.92 -18.41 -6.39
C LYS A 92 3.17 -17.08 -6.48
N ILE A 93 3.87 -15.97 -6.63
CA ILE A 93 3.26 -14.66 -6.89
C ILE A 93 2.67 -14.64 -8.31
N GLU A 94 3.42 -15.10 -9.33
CA GLU A 94 2.95 -15.18 -10.72
C GLU A 94 1.73 -16.11 -10.90
N GLU A 95 1.65 -17.19 -10.12
CA GLU A 95 0.46 -18.06 -10.10
C GLU A 95 -0.78 -17.29 -9.62
N LEU A 96 -0.67 -16.50 -8.55
CA LEU A 96 -1.77 -15.69 -8.02
C LEU A 96 -2.17 -14.56 -8.99
N GLU A 97 -1.21 -13.93 -9.67
CA GLU A 97 -1.49 -12.90 -10.68
C GLU A 97 -2.30 -13.45 -11.86
N LYS A 98 -2.03 -14.71 -12.27
CA LYS A 98 -2.80 -15.37 -13.32
C LYS A 98 -4.22 -15.73 -12.90
N GLU A 99 -4.41 -16.10 -11.63
CA GLU A 99 -5.74 -16.38 -11.09
C GLU A 99 -6.62 -15.12 -11.09
N GLU A 100 -6.05 -13.97 -10.74
CA GLU A 100 -6.75 -12.68 -10.77
C GLU A 100 -7.20 -12.31 -12.19
N GLN A 101 -6.30 -12.40 -13.18
CA GLN A 101 -6.62 -12.10 -14.59
C GLN A 101 -7.69 -13.02 -15.20
N ASN A 102 -7.77 -14.27 -14.77
CA ASN A 102 -8.80 -15.19 -15.24
C ASN A 102 -10.19 -14.88 -14.65
N THR A 103 -10.23 -14.23 -13.49
CA THR A 103 -11.49 -13.88 -12.81
C THR A 103 -12.17 -12.66 -13.44
N ASP A 104 -11.42 -11.80 -14.13
CA ASP A 104 -11.95 -10.66 -14.90
C ASP A 104 -12.52 -11.04 -16.28
N HIS A 105 -12.44 -12.33 -16.66
CA HIS A 105 -12.89 -12.87 -17.94
C HIS A 105 -14.07 -13.87 -17.84
N GLU A 106 -14.66 -14.06 -16.65
CA GLU A 106 -15.90 -14.81 -16.41
C GLU A 106 -17.08 -13.90 -16.03
#